data_AF-A0A182FBG4-F1
#
_entry.id   AF-A0A182FBG4-F1
#
_cell.length_a   1.000
_cell.length_b   1.000
_cell.length_c   1.000
_cell.angle_alpha   90.00
_cell.angle_beta   90.00
_cell.angle_gamma   90.00
#
_symmetry.space_group_name_H-M   'P 1'
#
loop_
_entity.id
_entity.type
_entity.pdbx_description
1 polymer ?
#
loop_
_entity_poly.entity_id
_entity_poly.type
_entity_poly.pdbx_seq_one_letter_code
_entity_poly.pdbx_strand_id
1 'polypeptide(L)'
;MCSNTKVFSRLATQVALVVGFLSAVTAAAHWDHAVDLDENYRLLWSINNQDITFEVQARTQGYVGLGFSTDGTIYGADIVIGWVDNGHVHFQGTESARARIFGEDFVFFMFHLRRH
;
A
#
# COMPACT_ATOMS: atom_id res chain seq x y z
N MET A 1 50.73 27.11 -0.43
CA MET A 1 50.05 25.93 -1.02
C MET A 1 49.34 25.08 0.04
N CYS A 2 48.41 25.63 0.85
CA CYS A 2 47.76 24.89 1.97
C CYS A 2 46.25 25.18 2.14
N SER A 3 45.60 25.74 1.10
CA SER A 3 44.17 26.12 1.14
C SER A 3 43.28 25.10 0.41
N ASN A 4 43.66 24.70 -0.80
CA ASN A 4 42.82 23.86 -1.66
C ASN A 4 42.58 22.45 -1.08
N THR A 5 43.59 21.82 -0.47
CA THR A 5 43.49 20.46 0.07
C THR A 5 42.47 20.33 1.22
N LYS A 6 42.29 21.39 2.02
CA LYS A 6 41.32 21.43 3.12
C LYS A 6 39.88 21.63 2.62
N VAL A 7 39.71 22.39 1.54
CA VAL A 7 38.41 22.62 0.89
C VAL A 7 37.93 21.35 0.18
N PHE A 8 38.82 20.64 -0.52
CA PHE A 8 38.48 19.36 -1.16
C PHE A 8 38.08 18.27 -0.16
N SER A 9 38.74 18.19 1.01
CA SER A 9 38.40 17.24 2.07
C SER A 9 37.04 17.57 2.71
N ARG A 10 36.73 18.85 2.93
CA ARG A 10 35.44 19.31 3.45
C ARG A 10 34.30 19.01 2.47
N LEU A 11 34.48 19.31 1.19
CA LEU A 11 33.53 19.01 0.13
C LEU A 11 33.30 17.49 -0.02
N ALA A 12 34.36 16.68 0.01
CA ALA A 12 34.24 15.22 -0.08
C ALA A 12 33.48 14.62 1.11
N THR A 13 33.73 15.11 2.32
CA THR A 13 33.02 14.67 3.54
C THR A 13 31.55 15.07 3.48
N GLN A 14 31.25 16.28 3.02
CA GLN A 14 29.90 16.81 2.93
C GLN A 14 29.09 16.09 1.84
N VAL A 15 29.71 15.79 0.70
CA VAL A 15 29.10 14.97 -0.37
C VAL A 15 28.84 13.54 0.12
N ALA A 16 29.77 12.91 0.85
CA ALA A 16 29.58 11.58 1.40
C ALA A 16 28.42 11.51 2.41
N LEU A 17 28.25 12.55 3.24
CA LEU A 17 27.14 12.66 4.18
C LEU A 17 25.78 12.80 3.48
N VAL A 18 25.72 13.62 2.41
CA VAL A 18 24.50 13.79 1.61
C VAL A 18 24.12 12.50 0.87
N VAL A 19 25.08 11.80 0.27
CA VAL A 19 24.84 10.53 -0.43
C VAL A 19 24.41 9.43 0.56
N GLY A 20 25.05 9.34 1.73
CA GLY A 20 24.69 8.38 2.78
C GLY A 20 23.28 8.61 3.35
N PHE A 21 22.86 9.88 3.45
CA PHE A 21 21.52 10.24 3.91
C PHE A 21 20.44 9.97 2.83
N LEU A 22 20.78 10.14 1.55
CA LEU A 22 19.86 9.89 0.43
C LEU A 22 19.52 8.40 0.27
N SER A 23 20.47 7.50 0.55
CA SER A 23 20.27 6.05 0.47
C SER A 23 19.40 5.47 1.60
N ALA A 24 19.16 6.23 2.67
CA ALA A 24 18.44 5.76 3.86
C ALA A 24 16.92 5.87 3.76
N VAL A 25 16.39 6.48 2.69
CA VAL A 25 14.95 6.78 2.57
C VAL A 25 14.38 6.12 1.33
N THR A 26 14.10 4.82 1.43
CA THR A 26 13.11 4.17 0.54
C THR A 26 12.56 2.92 1.22
N ALA A 27 11.63 3.12 2.16
CA ALA A 27 10.72 2.06 2.58
C ALA A 27 9.51 2.08 1.63
N ALA A 28 9.66 1.50 0.44
CA ALA A 28 8.50 1.15 -0.36
C ALA A 28 7.82 -0.06 0.30
N ALA A 29 6.48 -0.09 0.33
CA ALA A 29 5.76 -1.27 0.79
C ALA A 29 6.18 -2.48 -0.06
N HIS A 30 6.62 -3.56 0.59
CA HIS A 30 6.96 -4.82 -0.07
C HIS A 30 5.75 -5.75 -0.02
N TRP A 31 5.22 -6.09 -1.20
CA TRP A 31 4.10 -7.00 -1.36
C TRP A 31 4.60 -8.42 -1.62
N ASP A 32 4.18 -9.39 -0.80
CA ASP A 32 4.60 -10.79 -0.92
C ASP A 32 3.97 -11.48 -2.14
N HIS A 33 2.75 -11.06 -2.48
CA HIS A 33 1.93 -11.65 -3.51
C HIS A 33 1.20 -10.59 -4.33
N ALA A 34 0.94 -10.92 -5.61
CA ALA A 34 0.14 -10.10 -6.50
C ALA A 34 -0.60 -10.99 -7.51
N VAL A 35 -1.81 -10.59 -7.86
CA VAL A 35 -2.59 -11.16 -8.96
C VAL A 35 -3.27 -10.03 -9.73
N ASP A 36 -3.16 -10.06 -11.05
CA ASP A 36 -3.93 -9.21 -11.94
C ASP A 36 -5.19 -10.00 -12.34
N LEU A 37 -6.36 -9.52 -11.94
CA LEU A 37 -7.63 -10.16 -12.31
C LEU A 37 -8.02 -9.75 -13.74
N ASP A 38 -7.77 -8.50 -14.11
CA ASP A 38 -7.85 -7.95 -15.46
C ASP A 38 -6.93 -6.72 -15.61
N GLU A 39 -6.98 -6.03 -16.76
CA GLU A 39 -6.17 -4.85 -17.06
C GLU A 39 -6.47 -3.62 -16.16
N ASN A 40 -7.63 -3.61 -15.51
CA ASN A 40 -8.13 -2.54 -14.65
C ASN A 40 -8.19 -2.95 -13.18
N TYR A 41 -7.90 -4.21 -12.83
CA TYR A 41 -8.04 -4.74 -11.48
C TYR A 41 -6.84 -5.59 -11.08
N ARG A 42 -6.13 -5.10 -10.06
CA ARG A 42 -4.98 -5.77 -9.46
C ARG A 42 -5.15 -5.89 -7.95
N LEU A 43 -4.80 -7.05 -7.43
CA LEU A 43 -4.82 -7.35 -6.00
C LEU A 43 -3.42 -7.74 -5.54
N LEU A 44 -2.89 -7.03 -4.56
CA LEU A 44 -1.63 -7.36 -3.89
C LEU A 44 -1.91 -7.71 -2.44
N TRP A 45 -1.06 -8.55 -1.83
CA TRP A 45 -1.14 -8.80 -0.39
C TRP A 45 0.17 -9.27 0.21
N SER A 46 0.29 -9.03 1.50
CA SER A 46 1.36 -9.53 2.36
C SER A 46 0.78 -10.11 3.64
N ILE A 47 1.44 -11.13 4.16
CA ILE A 47 1.02 -11.79 5.40
C ILE A 47 2.03 -11.42 6.49
N ASN A 48 1.56 -10.79 7.55
CA ASN A 48 2.36 -10.45 8.72
C ASN A 48 1.76 -11.08 9.97
N ASN A 49 2.41 -12.11 10.50
CA ASN A 49 1.94 -12.86 11.68
C ASN A 49 0.51 -13.39 11.50
N GLN A 50 -0.45 -12.83 12.22
CA GLN A 50 -1.87 -13.22 12.18
C GLN A 50 -2.69 -12.40 11.20
N ASP A 51 -2.04 -11.46 10.51
CA ASP A 51 -2.68 -10.38 9.82
C ASP A 51 -2.37 -10.47 8.32
N ILE A 52 -3.42 -10.43 7.50
CA ILE A 52 -3.24 -10.32 6.05
C ILE A 52 -3.60 -8.90 5.66
N THR A 53 -2.68 -8.27 4.95
CA THR A 53 -2.79 -6.90 4.45
C THR A 53 -2.91 -6.96 2.95
N PHE A 54 -3.92 -6.32 2.39
CA PHE A 54 -4.14 -6.32 0.95
C PHE A 54 -4.07 -4.91 0.38
N GLU A 55 -3.89 -4.82 -0.93
CA GLU A 55 -4.00 -3.59 -1.70
C GLU A 55 -4.78 -3.90 -2.96
N VAL A 56 -5.91 -3.21 -3.14
CA VAL A 56 -6.70 -3.29 -4.37
C VAL A 56 -6.38 -2.07 -5.22
N GLN A 57 -6.04 -2.29 -6.48
CA GLN A 57 -5.90 -1.25 -7.47
C GLN A 57 -6.97 -1.48 -8.53
N ALA A 58 -7.98 -0.61 -8.56
CA ALA A 58 -9.10 -0.74 -9.48
C ALA A 58 -9.32 0.58 -10.23
N ARG A 59 -9.38 0.50 -11.57
CA ARG A 59 -9.81 1.61 -12.43
C ARG A 59 -11.29 1.43 -12.77
N THR A 60 -12.16 2.01 -11.96
CA THR A 60 -13.62 1.96 -12.16
C THR A 60 -14.27 3.29 -11.85
N GLN A 61 -15.42 3.55 -12.48
CA GLN A 61 -16.29 4.71 -12.18
C GLN A 61 -17.32 4.40 -11.07
N GLY A 62 -17.35 3.15 -10.58
CA GLY A 62 -18.34 2.66 -9.63
C GLY A 62 -17.73 2.21 -8.31
N TYR A 63 -18.26 1.09 -7.80
CA TYR A 63 -17.87 0.50 -6.53
C TYR A 63 -16.83 -0.60 -6.74
N VAL A 64 -15.98 -0.80 -5.75
CA VAL A 64 -15.02 -1.89 -5.65
C VAL A 64 -15.38 -2.67 -4.39
N GLY A 65 -15.49 -3.99 -4.50
CA GLY A 65 -15.79 -4.88 -3.38
C GLY A 65 -14.77 -5.99 -3.29
N LEU A 66 -14.38 -6.34 -2.08
CA LEU A 66 -13.53 -7.48 -1.79
C LEU A 66 -14.05 -8.21 -0.57
N GLY A 67 -14.16 -9.53 -0.67
CA GLY A 67 -14.66 -10.34 0.42
C GLY A 67 -14.09 -11.75 0.45
N PHE A 68 -14.14 -12.33 1.63
CA PHE A 68 -13.63 -13.66 1.93
C PHE A 68 -14.74 -14.50 2.55
N SER A 69 -14.90 -15.70 2.03
CA SER A 69 -15.78 -16.70 2.61
C SER A 69 -15.13 -18.06 2.54
N THR A 70 -15.55 -18.95 3.43
CA THR A 70 -15.05 -20.32 3.48
C THR A 70 -15.60 -21.17 2.33
N ASP A 71 -16.81 -20.86 1.86
CA ASP A 71 -17.54 -21.64 0.86
C ASP A 71 -17.60 -20.96 -0.53
N GLY A 72 -16.99 -19.77 -0.66
CA GLY A 72 -17.04 -18.97 -1.88
C GLY A 72 -18.36 -18.24 -2.11
N THR A 73 -19.33 -18.31 -1.18
CA THR A 73 -20.56 -17.54 -1.24
C THR A 73 -20.38 -16.19 -0.57
N ILE A 74 -21.25 -15.23 -0.89
CA ILE A 74 -21.25 -13.92 -0.22
C ILE A 74 -21.90 -13.98 1.18
N TYR A 75 -22.65 -15.05 1.47
CA TYR A 75 -23.40 -15.16 2.71
C TYR A 75 -22.45 -15.53 3.86
N GLY A 76 -22.39 -14.68 4.88
CA GLY A 76 -21.44 -14.85 5.98
C GLY A 76 -19.99 -14.52 5.60
N ALA A 77 -19.78 -13.91 4.43
CA ALA A 77 -18.46 -13.44 4.03
C ALA A 77 -18.06 -12.18 4.82
N ASP A 78 -16.78 -12.05 5.09
CA ASP A 78 -16.18 -10.79 5.52
C ASP A 78 -15.94 -9.92 4.29
N ILE A 79 -16.68 -8.82 4.18
CA ILE A 79 -16.72 -7.98 2.97
C ILE A 79 -16.35 -6.55 3.33
N VAL A 80 -15.58 -5.92 2.45
CA VAL A 80 -15.41 -4.47 2.37
C VAL A 80 -15.81 -4.01 0.98
N ILE A 81 -16.60 -2.94 0.92
CA ILE A 81 -16.97 -2.23 -0.30
C ILE A 81 -16.47 -0.80 -0.16
N GLY A 82 -15.93 -0.24 -1.23
CA GLY A 82 -15.68 1.19 -1.28
C GLY A 82 -15.90 1.80 -2.66
N TRP A 83 -16.01 3.11 -2.68
CA TRP A 83 -16.36 3.90 -3.85
C TRP A 83 -15.77 5.30 -3.75
N VAL A 84 -15.75 6.00 -4.88
CA VAL A 84 -15.38 7.41 -4.93
C VAL A 84 -16.64 8.23 -5.17
N ASP A 85 -16.89 9.20 -4.31
CA ASP A 85 -17.94 10.21 -4.49
C ASP A 85 -17.33 11.61 -4.38
N ASN A 86 -17.48 12.42 -5.43
CA ASN A 86 -16.90 13.78 -5.50
C ASN A 86 -15.40 13.87 -5.15
N GLY A 87 -14.61 12.88 -5.57
CA GLY A 87 -13.17 12.80 -5.28
C GLY A 87 -12.83 12.32 -3.86
N HIS A 88 -13.84 12.04 -3.02
CA HIS A 88 -13.65 11.46 -1.70
C HIS A 88 -13.87 9.95 -1.76
N VAL A 89 -12.94 9.20 -1.18
CA VAL A 89 -13.07 7.75 -1.06
C VAL A 89 -13.89 7.42 0.17
N HIS A 90 -14.88 6.54 -0.01
CA HIS A 90 -15.74 6.00 1.04
C HIS A 90 -15.61 4.48 1.09
N PHE A 91 -15.85 3.90 2.26
CA PHE A 91 -15.92 2.46 2.42
C PHE A 91 -16.88 2.04 3.54
N GLN A 92 -17.40 0.83 3.41
CA GLN A 92 -18.19 0.14 4.40
C GLN A 92 -17.77 -1.33 4.43
N GLY A 93 -17.77 -1.95 5.61
CA GLY A 93 -17.43 -3.36 5.75
C GLY A 93 -18.04 -4.00 6.98
N THR A 94 -17.80 -5.30 7.14
CA THR A 94 -18.14 -6.07 8.33
C THR A 94 -17.20 -5.72 9.50
N GLU A 95 -17.54 -6.12 10.73
CA GLU A 95 -16.69 -5.81 11.91
C GLU A 95 -15.28 -6.43 11.80
N SER A 96 -15.18 -7.62 11.21
CA SER A 96 -13.91 -8.31 11.01
C SER A 96 -13.05 -7.69 9.91
N ALA A 97 -13.61 -6.80 9.08
CA ALA A 97 -12.96 -6.27 7.89
C ALA A 97 -12.93 -4.73 7.93
N ARG A 98 -11.72 -4.19 8.08
CA ARG A 98 -11.50 -2.74 8.19
C ARG A 98 -10.76 -2.23 6.98
N ALA A 99 -11.20 -1.14 6.35
CA ALA A 99 -10.50 -0.51 5.23
C ALA A 99 -9.76 0.77 5.65
N ARG A 100 -8.70 1.09 4.90
CA ARG A 100 -8.01 2.38 4.99
C ARG A 100 -7.54 2.81 3.60
N ILE A 101 -7.67 4.12 3.35
CA ILE A 101 -7.32 4.77 2.09
C ILE A 101 -5.85 5.20 2.13
N PHE A 102 -5.13 4.95 1.03
CA PHE A 102 -3.75 5.38 0.85
C PHE A 102 -3.55 5.94 -0.57
N GLY A 103 -3.50 7.26 -0.74
CA GLY A 103 -3.32 7.92 -2.06
C GLY A 103 -4.62 8.51 -2.65
N GLU A 104 -4.48 9.30 -3.72
CA GLU A 104 -5.56 10.14 -4.27
C GLU A 104 -6.19 9.60 -5.58
N ASP A 105 -5.47 8.78 -6.36
CA ASP A 105 -5.86 8.41 -7.74
C ASP A 105 -6.30 6.96 -7.93
N PHE A 106 -5.97 6.07 -6.98
CA PHE A 106 -6.43 4.68 -7.01
C PHE A 106 -7.19 4.38 -5.73
N VAL A 107 -8.19 3.53 -5.84
CA VAL A 107 -8.95 3.09 -4.68
C VAL A 107 -8.18 1.99 -3.94
N PHE A 108 -7.09 2.38 -3.30
CA PHE A 108 -6.26 1.51 -2.48
C PHE A 108 -7.01 1.15 -1.20
N PHE A 109 -7.45 -0.09 -1.11
CA PHE A 109 -8.03 -0.64 0.12
C PHE A 109 -7.01 -1.51 0.82
N MET A 110 -6.52 -1.00 1.94
CA MET A 110 -5.79 -1.80 2.91
C MET A 110 -6.78 -2.38 3.91
N PHE A 111 -6.98 -3.70 3.88
CA PHE A 111 -7.75 -4.39 4.91
C PHE A 111 -6.93 -5.44 5.62
N HIS A 112 -7.26 -5.60 6.90
CA HIS A 112 -6.53 -6.39 7.87
C HIS A 112 -7.45 -7.47 8.41
N LEU A 113 -7.20 -8.72 8.00
CA LEU A 113 -7.90 -9.88 8.53
C LEU A 113 -7.06 -10.52 9.62
N ARG A 114 -7.60 -10.61 10.83
CA ARG A 114 -6.98 -11.39 11.91
C ARG A 114 -7.41 -12.84 11.79
N ARG A 115 -6.46 -13.74 11.55
CA ARG A 115 -6.71 -15.18 11.73
C ARG A 115 -6.94 -15.48 13.20
N HIS A 116 -8.14 -15.96 13.51
CA HIS A 116 -8.45 -16.63 14.78
C HIS A 116 -7.75 -17.99 14.87
#